data_AF-A0AAW6M1G2-F1
#
_entry.id   AF-A0AAW6M1G2-F1
#
_cell.length_a   1.000
_cell.length_b   1.000
_cell.length_c   1.000
_cell.angle_alpha   90.00
_cell.angle_beta   90.00
_cell.angle_gamma   90.00
#
_symmetry.space_group_name_H-M   'P 1'
#
loop_
_entity.id
_entity.type
_entity.pdbx_description
1 polymer ?
#
loop_
_entity_poly.entity_id
_entity_poly.type
_entity_poly.pdbx_seq_one_letter_code
_entity_poly.pdbx_strand_id
1 'polypeptide(L)'
;MTRNEQLINWLGNRQRKYADGVALFDALAKQVQKEKYSVYFAAAPANPHIFDPHFTQLINCLTRISREIREAPELYPAANESIIEAKEVDEKARTEELTKRTAAIATHEQQIEELTERIEDLEGSDNTGDISELQEQIDEHRAELEQLRKEVDALSNPGVKVVTEASMPTSIKKAYARIKEIAPLYASLHNDIANPDIEDEARKTLAEELCKLDDERRRLWKAIDTWSEGKGTLNLDAKRPVFSDNPVVRGIELARHVKRLKQNIVNSQRSADKAKEDGRQVVYDNAMSRIAGYEKELAEIEKEISGEKVSG
;
A
#
# COMPACT_ATOMS: atom_id res chain seq x y z
N MET A 1 7.65 10.96 0.70
CA MET A 1 8.27 12.15 1.32
C MET A 1 8.41 11.87 2.82
N THR A 2 9.54 12.21 3.45
CA THR A 2 9.69 12.15 4.93
C THR A 2 9.14 13.40 5.60
N ARG A 3 8.81 13.37 6.90
CA ARG A 3 8.36 14.59 7.61
C ARG A 3 9.36 15.73 7.56
N ASN A 4 10.64 15.41 7.57
CA ASN A 4 11.68 16.42 7.38
C ASN A 4 11.62 17.06 5.98
N GLU A 5 11.43 16.26 4.92
CA GLU A 5 11.26 16.77 3.56
C GLU A 5 10.00 17.64 3.43
N GLN A 6 8.88 17.26 4.05
CA GLN A 6 7.66 18.07 4.06
C GLN A 6 7.86 19.39 4.79
N LEU A 7 8.56 19.38 5.93
CA LEU A 7 8.93 20.59 6.66
C LEU A 7 9.78 21.53 5.81
N ILE A 8 10.82 21.01 5.15
CA ILE A 8 11.71 21.81 4.30
C ILE A 8 10.91 22.42 3.13
N ASN A 9 10.04 21.63 2.50
CA ASN A 9 9.19 22.10 1.41
C ASN A 9 8.19 23.17 1.87
N TRP A 10 7.57 23.00 3.02
CA TRP A 10 6.65 23.99 3.60
C TRP A 10 7.37 25.30 3.94
N LEU A 11 8.57 25.22 4.52
CA LEU A 11 9.39 26.40 4.84
C LEU A 11 9.83 27.15 3.57
N GLY A 12 10.10 26.43 2.48
CA GLY A 12 10.47 27.00 1.19
C GLY A 12 9.29 27.53 0.36
N ASN A 13 8.05 27.18 0.69
CA ASN A 13 6.86 27.59 -0.06
C ASN A 13 6.36 28.98 0.36
N ARG A 14 6.26 29.91 -0.60
CA ARG A 14 5.73 31.27 -0.38
C ARG A 14 4.21 31.32 -0.19
N GLN A 15 3.48 30.32 -0.70
CA GLN A 15 2.02 30.16 -0.56
C GLN A 15 1.64 29.08 0.46
N ARG A 16 2.52 28.82 1.44
CA ARG A 16 2.30 27.87 2.53
C ARG A 16 1.01 28.17 3.30
N LYS A 17 0.24 27.13 3.64
CA LYS A 17 -0.98 27.23 4.46
C LYS A 17 -0.64 27.10 5.93
N TYR A 18 -1.36 27.86 6.77
CA TYR A 18 -1.16 27.86 8.22
C TYR A 18 -1.44 26.50 8.86
N ALA A 19 -2.56 25.87 8.50
CA ALA A 19 -2.99 24.57 9.03
C ALA A 19 -1.93 23.48 8.80
N ASP A 20 -1.34 23.43 7.60
CA ASP A 20 -0.27 22.47 7.27
C ASP A 20 0.95 22.67 8.19
N GLY A 21 1.27 23.93 8.52
CA GLY A 21 2.36 24.26 9.43
C GLY A 21 2.07 23.86 10.87
N VAL A 22 0.84 24.04 11.35
CA VAL A 22 0.43 23.61 12.70
C VAL A 22 0.50 22.09 12.82
N ALA A 23 0.03 21.35 11.80
CA ALA A 23 0.17 19.90 11.76
C ALA A 23 1.63 19.43 11.77
N LEU A 24 2.52 20.12 11.05
CA LEU A 24 3.97 19.88 11.10
C LEU A 24 4.54 20.16 12.50
N PHE A 25 4.10 21.23 13.15
CA PHE A 25 4.52 21.58 14.50
C PHE A 25 4.08 20.50 15.50
N ASP A 26 2.82 20.07 15.46
CA ASP A 26 2.31 19.03 16.35
C ASP A 26 2.97 17.67 16.09
N ALA A 27 3.40 17.39 14.87
CA ALA A 27 4.11 16.16 14.56
C ALA A 27 5.57 16.18 15.03
N LEU A 28 6.26 17.31 14.92
CA LEU A 28 7.72 17.39 15.09
C LEU A 28 8.18 18.05 16.40
N ALA A 29 7.37 18.90 17.01
CA ALA A 29 7.77 19.63 18.21
C ALA A 29 7.91 18.71 19.42
N LYS A 30 8.90 19.01 20.27
CA LYS A 30 9.06 18.35 21.57
C LYS A 30 7.90 18.73 22.50
N GLN A 31 7.59 17.86 23.47
CA GLN A 31 6.47 18.06 24.40
C GLN A 31 6.45 19.45 25.07
N VAL A 32 7.61 19.91 25.55
CA VAL A 32 7.77 21.24 26.17
C VAL A 32 7.42 22.39 25.21
N GLN A 33 7.71 22.23 23.91
CA GLN A 33 7.37 23.23 22.90
C GLN A 33 5.86 23.23 22.62
N LYS A 34 5.22 22.05 22.59
CA LYS A 34 3.77 21.92 22.42
C LYS A 34 3.01 22.60 23.54
N GLU A 35 3.37 22.31 24.78
CA GLU A 35 2.76 22.94 25.97
C GLU A 35 2.85 24.47 25.93
N LYS A 36 3.96 25.00 25.41
CA LYS A 36 4.17 26.44 25.30
C LYS A 36 3.38 27.11 24.17
N TYR A 37 3.22 26.45 23.02
CA TYR A 37 2.76 27.11 21.79
C TYR A 37 1.47 26.56 21.19
N SER A 38 1.03 25.34 21.52
CA SER A 38 -0.16 24.73 20.90
C SER A 38 -1.45 25.53 21.16
N VAL A 39 -1.63 26.05 22.39
CA VAL A 39 -2.79 26.92 22.72
C VAL A 39 -2.74 28.23 21.93
N TYR A 40 -1.55 28.80 21.78
CA TYR A 40 -1.35 30.03 21.01
C TYR A 40 -1.68 29.82 19.53
N PHE A 41 -1.23 28.71 18.92
CA PHE A 41 -1.54 28.41 17.52
C PHE A 41 -3.02 28.06 17.30
N ALA A 42 -3.68 27.44 18.27
CA ALA A 42 -5.11 27.17 18.21
C ALA A 42 -5.98 28.44 18.31
N ALA A 43 -5.46 29.52 18.89
CA ALA A 43 -6.14 30.80 19.01
C ALA A 43 -6.11 31.65 17.73
N ALA A 44 -5.39 31.20 16.69
CA ALA A 44 -5.32 31.91 15.42
C ALA A 44 -6.68 31.93 14.69
N PRO A 45 -6.97 32.97 13.88
CA PRO A 45 -8.12 32.97 12.98
C PRO A 45 -8.12 31.74 12.06
N ALA A 46 -9.30 31.31 11.59
CA ALA A 46 -9.43 30.09 10.77
C ALA A 46 -8.56 30.09 9.49
N ASN A 47 -8.31 31.27 8.91
CA ASN A 47 -7.38 31.47 7.79
C ASN A 47 -6.54 32.73 8.07
N PRO A 48 -5.48 32.62 8.89
CA PRO A 48 -4.69 33.78 9.25
C PRO A 48 -3.86 34.23 8.04
N HIS A 49 -3.78 35.55 7.85
CA HIS A 49 -2.97 36.14 6.79
C HIS A 49 -1.48 35.80 7.01
N ILE A 50 -0.66 35.80 5.96
CA ILE A 50 0.79 35.49 6.06
C ILE A 50 1.58 36.44 6.99
N PHE A 51 1.03 37.63 7.26
CA PHE A 51 1.60 38.63 8.18
C PHE A 51 1.01 38.56 9.59
N ASP A 52 0.13 37.59 9.85
CA ASP A 52 -0.40 37.36 11.19
C ASP A 52 0.73 36.96 12.15
N PRO A 53 0.76 37.49 13.39
CA PRO A 53 1.77 37.14 14.38
C PRO A 53 1.86 35.64 14.67
N HIS A 54 0.74 34.91 14.63
CA HIS A 54 0.72 33.46 14.82
C HIS A 54 1.44 32.74 13.68
N PHE A 55 1.27 33.22 12.45
CA PHE A 55 1.96 32.69 11.27
C PHE A 55 3.47 32.89 11.38
N THR A 56 3.89 34.11 11.75
CA THR A 56 5.31 34.44 11.95
C THR A 56 5.93 33.58 13.04
N GLN A 57 5.23 33.41 14.17
CA GLN A 57 5.72 32.60 15.28
C GLN A 57 5.81 31.10 14.91
N LEU A 58 4.85 30.59 14.15
CA LEU A 58 4.86 29.22 13.64
C LEU A 58 6.07 28.97 12.73
N ILE A 59 6.37 29.89 11.81
CA ILE A 59 7.56 29.81 10.94
C ILE A 59 8.84 29.78 11.78
N ASN A 60 8.96 30.63 12.79
CA ASN A 60 10.13 30.68 13.65
C ASN A 60 10.34 29.35 14.42
N CYS A 61 9.27 28.79 14.99
CA CYS A 61 9.32 27.50 15.67
C CYS A 61 9.73 26.37 14.72
N LEU A 62 9.12 26.29 13.54
CA LEU A 62 9.42 25.27 12.52
C LEU A 62 10.84 25.41 11.94
N THR A 63 11.32 26.64 11.75
CA THR A 63 12.70 26.91 11.30
C THR A 63 13.71 26.42 12.33
N ARG A 64 13.44 26.66 13.62
CA ARG A 64 14.27 26.14 14.71
C ARG A 64 14.26 24.60 14.74
N ILE A 65 13.08 23.98 14.64
CA ILE A 65 12.96 22.52 14.58
C ILE A 65 13.74 21.96 13.38
N SER A 66 13.63 22.56 12.19
CA SER A 66 14.40 22.14 11.00
C SER A 66 15.91 22.20 11.23
N ARG A 67 16.39 23.22 11.93
CA ARG A 67 17.80 23.34 12.31
C ARG A 67 18.21 22.26 13.31
N GLU A 68 17.41 22.03 14.35
CA GLU A 68 17.68 21.00 15.35
C GLU A 68 17.67 19.58 14.75
N ILE A 69 16.76 19.29 13.81
CA ILE A 69 16.74 18.01 13.07
C ILE A 69 18.05 17.82 12.29
N ARG A 70 18.60 18.89 11.71
CA ARG A 70 19.87 18.84 10.96
C ARG A 70 21.07 18.61 11.86
N GLU A 71 21.09 19.23 13.03
CA GLU A 71 22.19 19.15 14.00
C GLU A 71 22.16 17.83 14.80
N ALA A 72 20.97 17.34 15.15
CA ALA A 72 20.78 16.12 15.93
C ALA A 72 19.54 15.32 15.48
N PRO A 73 19.62 14.59 14.35
CA PRO A 73 18.50 13.83 13.79
C PRO A 73 17.91 12.79 14.74
N GLU A 74 18.76 12.17 15.58
CA GLU A 74 18.38 11.14 16.55
C GLU A 74 17.34 11.62 17.57
N LEU A 75 17.29 12.92 17.86
CA LEU A 75 16.34 13.52 18.80
C LEU A 75 14.95 13.74 18.19
N TYR A 76 14.80 13.51 16.89
CA TYR A 76 13.57 13.73 16.13
C TYR A 76 13.23 12.51 15.27
N PRO A 77 12.95 11.33 15.87
CA PRO A 77 12.64 10.11 15.13
C PRO A 77 11.45 10.29 14.19
N ALA A 78 10.45 11.09 14.59
CA ALA A 78 9.27 11.41 13.80
C ALA A 78 9.58 12.18 12.50
N ALA A 79 10.76 12.80 12.39
CA ALA A 79 11.20 13.51 11.18
C ALA A 79 11.55 12.55 10.03
N ASN A 80 12.02 11.34 10.36
CA ASN A 80 12.38 10.30 9.38
C ASN A 80 11.19 9.42 8.99
N GLU A 81 10.06 9.55 9.68
CA GLU A 81 8.84 8.85 9.29
C GLU A 81 8.42 9.28 7.89
N SER A 82 8.26 8.28 7.03
CA SER A 82 7.66 8.46 5.71
C SER A 82 6.23 8.95 5.90
N ILE A 83 5.96 10.16 5.43
CA ILE A 83 4.60 10.64 5.31
C ILE A 83 4.01 9.92 4.11
N ILE A 84 2.92 9.21 4.37
CA ILE A 84 1.94 8.97 3.33
C ILE A 84 1.40 10.38 3.05
N GLU A 85 2.00 11.08 2.08
CA GLU A 85 1.28 12.17 1.47
C GLU A 85 -0.02 11.55 1.01
N ALA A 86 -1.12 11.89 1.68
CA ALA A 86 -2.35 12.06 0.95
C ALA A 86 -2.08 13.23 -0.02
N LYS A 87 -1.27 12.96 -1.06
CA LYS A 87 -1.64 13.46 -2.37
C LYS A 87 -3.09 13.06 -2.46
N GLU A 88 -3.95 14.05 -2.61
CA GLU A 88 -5.25 13.82 -3.21
C GLU A 88 -5.08 12.69 -4.20
N VAL A 89 -5.82 11.61 -3.98
CA VAL A 89 -6.03 10.59 -4.99
C VAL A 89 -6.14 11.35 -6.30
N ASP A 90 -5.25 11.02 -7.24
CA ASP A 90 -5.19 11.64 -8.56
C ASP A 90 -6.64 11.93 -9.00
N GLU A 91 -7.06 13.20 -8.94
CA GLU A 91 -8.46 13.60 -9.26
C GLU A 91 -8.82 12.98 -10.62
N LYS A 92 -7.80 12.92 -11.49
CA LYS A 92 -7.83 12.20 -12.74
C LYS A 92 -8.21 10.72 -12.58
N ALA A 93 -7.53 9.92 -11.77
CA ALA A 93 -7.91 8.52 -11.50
C ALA A 93 -9.31 8.37 -10.88
N ARG A 94 -9.74 9.28 -10.00
CA ARG A 94 -11.11 9.28 -9.47
C ARG A 94 -12.12 9.58 -10.56
N THR A 95 -11.86 10.57 -11.41
CA THR A 95 -12.71 10.91 -12.55
C THR A 95 -12.71 9.80 -13.60
N GLU A 96 -11.58 9.15 -13.87
CA GLU A 96 -11.48 8.00 -14.78
C GLU A 96 -12.31 6.83 -14.26
N GLU A 97 -12.21 6.51 -12.96
CA GLU A 97 -13.01 5.44 -12.35
C GLU A 97 -14.51 5.79 -12.31
N LEU A 98 -14.87 7.04 -12.01
CA LEU A 98 -16.25 7.53 -12.11
C LEU A 98 -16.79 7.42 -13.53
N THR A 99 -16.01 7.82 -14.55
CA THR A 99 -16.43 7.71 -15.96
C THR A 99 -16.62 6.26 -16.38
N LYS A 100 -15.73 5.36 -15.96
CA LYS A 100 -15.83 3.93 -16.25
C LYS A 100 -17.07 3.30 -15.61
N ARG A 101 -17.33 3.60 -14.34
CA ARG A 101 -18.51 3.08 -13.62
C ARG A 101 -19.81 3.67 -14.15
N THR A 102 -19.81 4.95 -14.52
CA THR A 102 -20.98 5.60 -15.17
C THR A 102 -21.25 4.98 -16.54
N ALA A 103 -20.22 4.63 -17.32
CA ALA A 103 -20.39 3.92 -18.58
C ALA A 103 -20.94 2.50 -18.38
N ALA A 104 -20.47 1.78 -17.36
CA ALA A 104 -21.00 0.45 -17.02
C ALA A 104 -22.49 0.51 -16.60
N ILE A 105 -22.88 1.52 -15.82
CA ILE A 105 -24.29 1.78 -15.49
C ILE A 105 -25.12 1.95 -16.77
N ALA A 106 -24.66 2.77 -17.72
CA ALA A 106 -25.37 2.97 -18.98
C ALA A 106 -25.50 1.67 -19.80
N THR A 107 -24.45 0.82 -19.81
CA THR A 107 -24.52 -0.50 -20.48
C THR A 107 -25.55 -1.42 -19.84
N HIS A 108 -25.57 -1.53 -18.51
CA HIS A 108 -26.55 -2.39 -17.84
C HIS A 108 -27.99 -1.86 -17.95
N GLU A 109 -28.17 -0.53 -17.96
CA GLU A 109 -29.47 0.09 -18.24
C GLU A 109 -29.96 -0.26 -19.65
N GLN A 110 -29.08 -0.20 -20.66
CA GLN A 110 -29.41 -0.61 -22.02
C GLN A 110 -29.74 -2.12 -22.11
N GLN A 111 -28.98 -2.98 -21.43
CA GLN A 111 -29.25 -4.42 -21.40
C GLN A 111 -30.61 -4.74 -20.77
N ILE A 112 -30.99 -4.03 -19.70
CA ILE A 112 -32.31 -4.19 -19.09
C ILE A 112 -33.40 -3.74 -20.07
N GLU A 113 -33.20 -2.64 -20.80
CA GLU A 113 -34.15 -2.17 -21.81
C GLU A 113 -34.33 -3.20 -22.93
N GLU A 114 -33.23 -3.71 -23.50
CA GLU A 114 -33.24 -4.74 -24.55
C GLU A 114 -33.89 -6.06 -24.09
N LEU A 115 -33.61 -6.50 -22.86
CA LEU A 115 -34.23 -7.70 -22.27
C LEU A 115 -35.73 -7.48 -21.99
N THR A 116 -36.12 -6.26 -21.60
CA THR A 116 -37.53 -5.90 -21.37
C THR A 116 -38.31 -5.89 -22.68
N GLU A 117 -37.77 -5.25 -23.73
CA GLU A 117 -38.35 -5.30 -25.08
C GLU A 117 -38.48 -6.73 -25.59
N ARG A 118 -37.48 -7.58 -25.31
CA ARG A 118 -37.51 -8.99 -25.70
C ARG A 118 -38.61 -9.78 -24.98
N ILE A 119 -38.88 -9.45 -23.71
CA ILE A 119 -40.00 -10.04 -22.98
C ILE A 119 -41.33 -9.56 -23.58
N GLU A 120 -41.48 -8.26 -23.87
CA GLU A 120 -42.70 -7.71 -24.50
C GLU A 120 -43.00 -8.38 -25.85
N ASP A 121 -41.98 -8.69 -26.66
CA ASP A 121 -42.14 -9.43 -27.92
C ASP A 121 -42.58 -10.90 -27.72
N LEU A 122 -42.23 -11.50 -26.59
CA LEU A 122 -42.57 -12.88 -26.24
C LEU A 122 -43.94 -12.99 -25.54
N GLU A 123 -44.43 -11.89 -24.95
CA GLU A 123 -45.75 -11.73 -24.34
C GLU A 123 -46.87 -11.83 -25.39
N GLY A 124 -47.27 -13.06 -25.67
CA GLY A 124 -48.25 -13.41 -26.72
C GLY A 124 -48.11 -14.83 -27.26
N SER A 125 -47.06 -15.53 -26.84
CA SER A 125 -46.74 -16.92 -27.20
C SER A 125 -46.63 -17.81 -25.95
N ASP A 126 -46.63 -19.13 -26.12
CA ASP A 126 -46.53 -20.13 -25.03
C ASP A 126 -45.08 -20.31 -24.52
N ASN A 127 -44.36 -19.18 -24.34
CA ASN A 127 -42.93 -19.10 -24.06
C ASN A 127 -42.61 -18.67 -22.63
N THR A 128 -43.40 -19.13 -21.65
CA THR A 128 -43.29 -18.74 -20.24
C THR A 128 -41.94 -19.11 -19.59
N GLY A 129 -41.26 -20.14 -20.10
CA GLY A 129 -39.92 -20.54 -19.64
C GLY A 129 -38.87 -19.49 -20.00
N ASP A 130 -38.80 -19.12 -21.28
CA ASP A 130 -37.86 -18.11 -21.80
C ASP A 130 -38.08 -16.75 -21.14
N ILE A 131 -39.35 -16.38 -20.88
CA ILE A 131 -39.68 -15.14 -20.15
C ILE A 131 -39.13 -15.18 -18.71
N SER A 132 -39.17 -16.33 -18.04
CA SER A 132 -38.65 -16.47 -16.68
C SER A 132 -37.12 -16.35 -16.64
N GLU A 133 -36.41 -16.94 -17.62
CA GLU A 133 -34.95 -16.83 -17.74
C GLU A 133 -34.50 -15.39 -18.05
N LEU A 134 -35.25 -14.66 -18.89
CA LEU A 134 -34.98 -13.25 -19.18
C LEU A 134 -35.25 -12.36 -17.95
N GLN A 135 -36.26 -12.68 -17.15
CA GLN A 135 -36.54 -11.98 -15.88
C GLN A 135 -35.42 -12.17 -14.87
N GLU A 136 -34.84 -13.38 -14.76
CA GLU A 136 -33.69 -13.64 -13.89
C GLU A 136 -32.47 -12.80 -14.32
N GLN A 137 -32.19 -12.70 -15.62
CA GLN A 137 -31.11 -11.86 -16.16
C GLN A 137 -31.34 -10.36 -15.88
N ILE A 138 -32.60 -9.89 -15.98
CA ILE A 138 -32.96 -8.51 -15.62
C ILE A 138 -32.69 -8.26 -14.12
N ASP A 139 -33.04 -9.20 -13.25
CA ASP A 139 -32.84 -9.06 -11.81
C ASP A 139 -31.35 -9.08 -11.44
N GLU A 140 -30.53 -9.88 -12.12
CA GLU A 140 -29.06 -9.85 -11.99
C GLU A 140 -28.48 -8.47 -12.38
N HIS A 141 -28.85 -7.96 -13.56
CA HIS A 141 -28.40 -6.64 -14.00
C HIS A 141 -28.90 -5.50 -13.11
N ARG A 142 -30.10 -5.61 -12.52
CA ARG A 142 -30.60 -4.65 -11.52
C ARG A 142 -29.78 -4.68 -10.23
N ALA A 143 -29.38 -5.87 -9.76
CA ALA A 143 -28.52 -6.02 -8.59
C ALA A 143 -27.14 -5.41 -8.82
N GLU A 144 -26.53 -5.65 -9.99
CA GLU A 144 -25.26 -5.05 -10.40
C GLU A 144 -25.37 -3.52 -10.52
N LEU A 145 -26.46 -3.00 -11.10
CA LEU A 145 -26.73 -1.57 -11.17
C LEU A 145 -26.81 -0.90 -9.80
N GLU A 146 -27.54 -1.51 -8.86
CA GLU A 146 -27.69 -1.00 -7.51
C GLU A 146 -26.34 -0.96 -6.78
N GLN A 147 -25.47 -1.95 -7.01
CA GLN A 147 -24.11 -1.94 -6.49
C GLN A 147 -23.26 -0.84 -7.13
N LEU A 148 -23.28 -0.72 -8.46
CA LEU A 148 -22.51 0.31 -9.19
C LEU A 148 -22.95 1.73 -8.79
N ARG A 149 -24.24 1.96 -8.56
CA ARG A 149 -24.77 3.26 -8.10
C ARG A 149 -24.28 3.61 -6.69
N LYS A 150 -24.34 2.66 -5.74
CA LYS A 150 -23.75 2.84 -4.40
C LYS A 150 -22.27 3.16 -4.44
N GLU A 151 -21.55 2.50 -5.33
CA GLU A 151 -20.12 2.70 -5.54
C GLU A 151 -19.80 4.07 -6.16
N VAL A 152 -20.59 4.54 -7.12
CA VAL A 152 -20.49 5.90 -7.69
C VAL A 152 -20.83 6.97 -6.66
N ASP A 153 -21.87 6.76 -5.85
CA ASP A 153 -22.24 7.67 -4.76
C ASP A 153 -21.14 7.76 -3.71
N ALA A 154 -20.55 6.62 -3.35
CA ALA A 154 -19.39 6.58 -2.46
C ALA A 154 -18.21 7.36 -3.05
N LEU A 155 -17.88 7.16 -4.33
CA LEU A 155 -16.78 7.88 -4.99
C LEU A 155 -17.06 9.38 -5.20
N SER A 156 -18.33 9.77 -5.29
CA SER A 156 -18.77 11.16 -5.46
C SER A 156 -18.75 11.95 -4.16
N ASN A 157 -18.77 11.27 -3.01
CA ASN A 157 -18.67 11.92 -1.70
C ASN A 157 -17.26 12.49 -1.44
N PRO A 158 -17.13 13.79 -1.11
CA PRO A 158 -15.85 14.39 -0.75
C PRO A 158 -15.20 13.64 0.43
N GLY A 159 -14.00 13.11 0.23
CA GLY A 159 -13.23 12.40 1.25
C GLY A 159 -13.13 10.88 1.09
N VAL A 160 -13.85 10.27 0.15
CA VAL A 160 -13.68 8.84 -0.20
C VAL A 160 -12.41 8.65 -1.03
N LYS A 161 -11.47 7.86 -0.50
CA LYS A 161 -10.13 7.67 -1.08
C LYS A 161 -10.07 6.39 -1.90
N VAL A 162 -9.87 6.52 -3.22
CA VAL A 162 -9.46 5.37 -4.04
C VAL A 162 -8.02 5.02 -3.69
N VAL A 163 -7.83 3.87 -3.04
CA VAL A 163 -6.50 3.35 -2.74
C VAL A 163 -5.98 2.57 -3.93
N THR A 164 -5.07 3.17 -4.69
CA THR A 164 -4.28 2.45 -5.70
C THR A 164 -3.07 1.77 -5.05
N GLU A 165 -2.54 0.69 -5.65
CA GLU A 165 -1.34 0.00 -5.16
C GLU A 165 -0.16 0.97 -4.98
N ALA A 166 -0.05 2.01 -5.81
CA ALA A 166 0.96 3.06 -5.67
C ALA A 166 0.77 3.93 -4.40
N SER A 167 -0.47 4.24 -4.03
CA SER A 167 -0.84 5.09 -2.89
C SER A 167 -0.77 4.37 -1.53
N MET A 168 -0.71 3.03 -1.53
CA MET A 168 -0.63 2.25 -0.29
C MET A 168 0.70 2.50 0.46
N PRO A 169 0.67 2.62 1.81
CA PRO A 169 1.89 2.59 2.62
C PRO A 169 2.63 1.25 2.48
N THR A 170 3.94 1.27 2.72
CA THR A 170 4.84 0.12 2.54
C THR A 170 4.37 -1.13 3.30
N SER A 171 3.80 -0.98 4.49
CA SER A 171 3.29 -2.10 5.28
C SER A 171 2.04 -2.74 4.64
N ILE A 172 1.12 -1.94 4.11
CA ILE A 172 -0.06 -2.40 3.37
C ILE A 172 0.34 -3.03 2.04
N LYS A 173 1.32 -2.47 1.33
CA LYS A 173 1.91 -3.09 0.12
C LYS A 173 2.48 -4.48 0.41
N LYS A 174 3.17 -4.65 1.54
CA LYS A 174 3.69 -5.96 1.97
C LYS A 174 2.56 -6.95 2.28
N ALA A 175 1.51 -6.53 2.98
CA ALA A 175 0.34 -7.37 3.24
C ALA A 175 -0.35 -7.81 1.94
N TYR A 176 -0.56 -6.86 1.03
CA TYR A 176 -1.17 -7.11 -0.26
C TYR A 176 -0.31 -8.02 -1.16
N ALA A 177 1.02 -7.83 -1.17
CA ALA A 177 1.94 -8.73 -1.85
C ALA A 177 1.88 -10.16 -1.30
N ARG A 178 1.80 -10.31 0.03
CA ARG A 178 1.64 -11.63 0.66
C ARG A 178 0.30 -12.29 0.30
N ILE A 179 -0.79 -11.53 0.24
CA ILE A 179 -2.09 -12.05 -0.26
C ILE A 179 -1.96 -12.56 -1.69
N LYS A 180 -1.27 -11.82 -2.58
CA LYS A 180 -1.00 -12.25 -3.96
C LYS A 180 -0.15 -13.53 -4.01
N GLU A 181 0.77 -13.73 -3.06
CA GLU A 181 1.56 -14.96 -2.93
C GLU A 181 0.74 -16.15 -2.41
N ILE A 182 -0.21 -15.92 -1.50
CA ILE A 182 -1.07 -16.98 -0.97
C ILE A 182 -1.94 -17.58 -2.08
N ALA A 183 -2.44 -16.78 -3.03
CA ALA A 183 -3.34 -17.26 -4.08
C ALA A 183 -2.81 -18.48 -4.89
N PRO A 184 -1.59 -18.46 -5.47
CA PRO A 184 -1.06 -19.64 -6.16
C PRO A 184 -0.72 -20.81 -5.21
N LEU A 185 -0.30 -20.54 -3.97
CA LEU A 185 -0.05 -21.59 -2.97
C LEU A 185 -1.34 -22.32 -2.59
N TYR A 186 -2.40 -21.55 -2.39
CA TYR A 186 -3.73 -22.03 -2.08
C TYR A 186 -4.26 -22.92 -3.22
N ALA A 187 -4.11 -22.49 -4.47
CA ALA A 187 -4.47 -23.29 -5.64
C ALA A 187 -3.66 -24.59 -5.76
N SER A 188 -2.33 -24.54 -5.49
CA SER A 188 -1.49 -25.74 -5.48
C SER A 188 -1.94 -26.75 -4.44
N LEU A 189 -2.16 -26.31 -3.20
CA LEU A 189 -2.62 -27.19 -2.12
C LEU A 189 -3.98 -27.82 -2.41
N HIS A 190 -4.90 -27.07 -3.02
CA HIS A 190 -6.18 -27.64 -3.47
C HIS A 190 -5.99 -28.74 -4.51
N ASN A 191 -5.08 -28.56 -5.47
CA ASN A 191 -4.75 -29.59 -6.45
C ASN A 191 -4.10 -30.81 -5.80
N ASP A 192 -3.19 -30.60 -4.84
CA ASP A 192 -2.50 -31.68 -4.13
C ASP A 192 -3.48 -32.48 -3.26
N ILE A 193 -4.38 -31.82 -2.51
CA ILE A 193 -5.41 -32.48 -1.70
C ILE A 193 -6.38 -33.30 -2.56
N ALA A 194 -6.66 -32.82 -3.77
CA ALA A 194 -7.53 -33.51 -4.72
C ALA A 194 -6.86 -34.73 -5.39
N ASN A 195 -5.54 -34.89 -5.26
CA ASN A 195 -4.82 -36.03 -5.84
C ASN A 195 -5.19 -37.34 -5.13
N PRO A 196 -5.76 -38.33 -5.84
CA PRO A 196 -6.15 -39.60 -5.23
C PRO A 196 -4.97 -40.45 -4.76
N ASP A 197 -3.75 -40.21 -5.28
CA ASP A 197 -2.55 -41.01 -4.98
C ASP A 197 -1.85 -40.61 -3.67
N ILE A 198 -2.35 -39.57 -2.98
CA ILE A 198 -1.80 -39.12 -1.69
C ILE A 198 -2.46 -39.85 -0.53
N GLU A 199 -1.63 -40.41 0.35
CA GLU A 199 -2.03 -41.07 1.60
C GLU A 199 -2.76 -40.12 2.56
N ASP A 200 -3.73 -40.64 3.33
CA ASP A 200 -4.62 -39.85 4.18
C ASP A 200 -3.90 -38.96 5.20
N GLU A 201 -2.80 -39.42 5.81
CA GLU A 201 -2.03 -38.61 6.77
C GLU A 201 -1.28 -37.44 6.09
N ALA A 202 -0.75 -37.67 4.89
CA ALA A 202 -0.14 -36.60 4.09
C ALA A 202 -1.22 -35.60 3.62
N ARG A 203 -2.39 -36.09 3.20
CA ARG A 203 -3.54 -35.26 2.81
C ARG A 203 -4.06 -34.41 3.96
N LYS A 204 -4.11 -34.95 5.17
CA LYS A 204 -4.47 -34.22 6.39
C LYS A 204 -3.48 -33.09 6.68
N THR A 205 -2.18 -33.35 6.55
CA THR A 205 -1.14 -32.33 6.73
C THR A 205 -1.30 -31.18 5.73
N LEU A 206 -1.55 -31.50 4.45
CA LEU A 206 -1.82 -30.48 3.41
C LEU A 206 -3.09 -29.66 3.70
N ALA A 207 -4.14 -30.30 4.21
CA ALA A 207 -5.36 -29.61 4.62
C ALA A 207 -5.15 -28.65 5.81
N GLU A 208 -4.31 -29.03 6.78
CA GLU A 208 -3.93 -28.14 7.88
C GLU A 208 -3.13 -26.93 7.39
N GLU A 209 -2.23 -27.11 6.41
CA GLU A 209 -1.49 -26.01 5.77
C GLU A 209 -2.42 -25.07 4.99
N LEU A 210 -3.39 -25.62 4.26
CA LEU A 210 -4.40 -24.85 3.55
C LEU A 210 -5.21 -23.95 4.51
N CYS A 211 -5.63 -24.49 5.66
CA CYS A 211 -6.34 -23.73 6.69
C CYS A 211 -5.49 -22.59 7.25
N LYS A 212 -4.20 -22.84 7.56
CA LYS A 212 -3.27 -21.80 8.04
C LYS A 212 -3.08 -20.67 7.03
N LEU A 213 -2.99 -21.00 5.74
CA LEU A 213 -2.88 -20.00 4.67
C LEU A 213 -4.17 -19.19 4.50
N ASP A 214 -5.34 -19.81 4.66
CA ASP A 214 -6.61 -19.09 4.61
C ASP A 214 -6.77 -18.14 5.80
N ASP A 215 -6.41 -18.59 7.01
CA ASP A 215 -6.40 -17.75 8.22
C ASP A 215 -5.44 -16.55 8.05
N GLU A 216 -4.25 -16.79 7.50
CA GLU A 216 -3.29 -15.73 7.19
C GLU A 216 -3.89 -14.73 6.20
N ARG A 217 -4.47 -15.21 5.09
CA ARG A 217 -5.11 -14.38 4.06
C ARG A 217 -6.23 -13.52 4.65
N ARG A 218 -7.14 -14.12 5.43
CA ARG A 218 -8.27 -13.41 6.07
C ARG A 218 -7.77 -12.36 7.05
N ARG A 219 -6.74 -12.66 7.84
CA ARG A 219 -6.12 -11.71 8.77
C ARG A 219 -5.52 -10.52 8.03
N LEU A 220 -4.83 -10.76 6.91
CA LEU A 220 -4.23 -9.70 6.10
C LEU A 220 -5.30 -8.81 5.45
N TRP A 221 -6.37 -9.39 4.88
CA TRP A 221 -7.48 -8.62 4.33
C TRP A 221 -8.16 -7.76 5.39
N LYS A 222 -8.51 -8.35 6.54
CA LYS A 222 -9.12 -7.62 7.66
C LYS A 222 -8.26 -6.44 8.10
N ALA A 223 -6.94 -6.59 8.09
CA ALA A 223 -6.03 -5.53 8.48
C ALA A 223 -5.89 -4.42 7.41
N ILE A 224 -6.03 -4.77 6.12
CA ILE A 224 -6.14 -3.80 5.01
C ILE A 224 -7.47 -3.05 5.10
N ASP A 225 -8.58 -3.73 5.36
CA ASP A 225 -9.91 -3.11 5.51
C ASP A 225 -9.97 -2.17 6.71
N THR A 226 -9.41 -2.61 7.85
CA THR A 226 -9.32 -1.76 9.06
C THR A 226 -8.54 -0.48 8.76
N TRP A 227 -7.42 -0.58 8.04
CA TRP A 227 -6.64 0.58 7.60
C TRP A 227 -7.39 1.47 6.58
N SER A 228 -8.12 0.89 5.62
CA SER A 228 -8.85 1.65 4.60
C SER A 228 -10.00 2.45 5.21
N GLU A 229 -10.60 1.94 6.30
CA GLU A 229 -11.56 2.66 7.14
C GLU A 229 -10.93 3.74 8.04
N GLY A 230 -9.62 3.94 7.99
CA GLY A 230 -8.88 4.90 8.80
C GLY A 230 -8.69 4.46 10.27
N LYS A 231 -8.88 3.18 10.58
CA LYS A 231 -8.74 2.62 11.92
C LYS A 231 -7.44 1.79 11.98
N GLY A 232 -6.53 2.12 12.91
CA GLY A 232 -5.34 1.32 13.20
C GLY A 232 -4.12 1.53 12.29
N THR A 233 -2.97 0.98 12.72
CA THR A 233 -1.68 1.01 12.03
C THR A 233 -1.25 -0.41 11.68
N LEU A 234 -0.91 -0.67 10.41
CA LEU A 234 -0.36 -1.96 10.01
C LEU A 234 1.15 -1.96 10.24
N ASN A 235 1.62 -2.69 11.25
CA ASN A 235 3.04 -2.99 11.42
C ASN A 235 3.27 -4.48 11.13
N LEU A 236 3.84 -4.78 9.96
CA LEU A 236 4.35 -6.11 9.68
C LEU A 236 5.82 -6.09 10.10
N ASP A 237 6.12 -6.77 11.22
CA ASP A 237 7.49 -6.96 11.65
C ASP A 237 8.31 -7.51 10.48
N ALA A 238 9.46 -6.87 10.23
CA ALA A 238 10.41 -7.28 9.21
C ALA A 238 11.12 -8.57 9.64
N LYS A 239 10.40 -9.68 9.73
CA LYS A 239 11.03 -10.98 9.88
C LYS A 239 11.64 -11.37 8.53
N ARG A 240 12.90 -11.79 8.58
CA ARG A 240 13.64 -12.33 7.42
C ARG A 240 12.76 -13.42 6.77
N PRO A 241 12.59 -13.45 5.43
CA PRO A 241 11.77 -14.48 4.79
C PRO A 241 12.32 -15.86 5.16
N VAL A 242 11.48 -16.69 5.77
CA VAL A 242 11.78 -18.13 5.89
C VAL A 242 11.44 -18.71 4.54
N PHE A 243 12.45 -19.16 3.80
CA PHE A 243 12.24 -19.80 2.50
C PHE A 243 11.43 -21.08 2.66
N SER A 244 10.54 -21.35 1.73
CA SER A 244 9.74 -22.57 1.72
C SER A 244 10.62 -23.83 1.67
N ASP A 245 10.12 -24.91 2.28
CA ASP A 245 10.70 -26.25 2.16
C ASP A 245 10.30 -26.95 0.84
N ASN A 246 9.29 -26.43 0.13
CA ASN A 246 8.90 -26.95 -1.18
C ASN A 246 9.96 -26.57 -2.23
N PRO A 247 10.61 -27.53 -2.93
CA PRO A 247 11.72 -27.26 -3.85
C PRO A 247 11.41 -26.28 -4.98
N VAL A 248 10.19 -26.32 -5.53
CA VAL A 248 9.78 -25.45 -6.64
C VAL A 248 9.56 -24.02 -6.15
N VAL A 249 8.85 -23.87 -5.03
CA VAL A 249 8.60 -22.57 -4.40
C VAL A 249 9.91 -21.95 -3.92
N ARG A 250 10.76 -22.75 -3.27
CA ARG A 250 12.10 -22.36 -2.84
C ARG A 250 12.94 -21.86 -4.01
N GLY A 251 12.95 -22.56 -5.14
CA GLY A 251 13.66 -22.11 -6.35
C GLY A 251 13.19 -20.74 -6.85
N ILE A 252 11.88 -20.49 -6.89
CA ILE A 252 11.30 -19.20 -7.30
C ILE A 252 11.65 -18.10 -6.29
N GLU A 253 11.57 -18.39 -4.99
CA GLU A 253 11.89 -17.46 -3.91
C GLU A 253 13.37 -17.08 -3.91
N LEU A 254 14.27 -18.06 -4.07
CA LEU A 254 15.71 -17.86 -4.20
C LEU A 254 16.04 -17.04 -5.45
N ALA A 255 15.44 -17.33 -6.61
CA ALA A 255 15.65 -16.54 -7.83
C ALA A 255 15.20 -15.07 -7.67
N ARG A 256 14.06 -14.83 -7.01
CA ARG A 256 13.60 -13.46 -6.68
C ARG A 256 14.52 -12.80 -5.67
N HIS A 257 15.03 -13.54 -4.69
CA HIS A 257 15.96 -13.04 -3.69
C HIS A 257 17.30 -12.63 -4.34
N VAL A 258 17.85 -13.47 -5.22
CA VAL A 258 19.02 -13.16 -6.06
C VAL A 258 18.82 -11.87 -6.85
N LYS A 259 17.65 -11.73 -7.51
CA LYS A 259 17.33 -10.50 -8.26
C LYS A 259 17.32 -9.26 -7.36
N ARG A 260 16.75 -9.36 -6.15
CA ARG A 260 16.74 -8.26 -5.17
C ARG A 260 18.14 -7.92 -4.67
N LEU A 261 18.96 -8.91 -4.33
CA LEU A 261 20.35 -8.69 -3.89
C LEU A 261 21.16 -8.00 -4.97
N LYS A 262 21.09 -8.47 -6.23
CA LYS A 262 21.76 -7.82 -7.37
C LYS A 262 21.32 -6.36 -7.53
N GLN A 263 20.02 -6.08 -7.42
CA GLN A 263 19.52 -4.70 -7.48
C GLN A 263 20.00 -3.84 -6.29
N ASN A 264 20.02 -4.39 -5.08
CA ASN A 264 20.50 -3.71 -3.88
C ASN A 264 21.99 -3.39 -3.95
N ILE A 265 22.80 -4.28 -4.52
CA ILE A 265 24.22 -4.06 -4.83
C ILE A 265 24.36 -2.88 -5.79
N VAL A 266 23.66 -2.90 -6.93
CA VAL A 266 23.70 -1.80 -7.91
C VAL A 266 23.30 -0.46 -7.30
N ASN A 267 22.23 -0.44 -6.51
CA ASN A 267 21.77 0.78 -5.84
C ASN A 267 22.78 1.28 -4.80
N SER A 268 23.39 0.37 -4.04
CA SER A 268 24.42 0.70 -3.05
C SER A 268 25.71 1.17 -3.71
N GLN A 269 26.08 0.59 -4.87
CA GLN A 269 27.22 1.03 -5.67
C GLN A 269 27.04 2.46 -6.16
N ARG A 270 25.87 2.78 -6.75
CA ARG A 270 25.55 4.16 -7.15
C ARG A 270 25.61 5.15 -5.97
N SER A 271 25.16 4.70 -4.79
CA SER A 271 25.26 5.49 -3.56
C SER A 271 26.72 5.69 -3.11
N ALA A 272 27.57 4.67 -3.26
CA ALA A 272 28.99 4.74 -2.95
C ALA A 272 29.71 5.70 -3.92
N ASP A 273 29.48 5.55 -5.23
CA ASP A 273 30.09 6.38 -6.27
C ASP A 273 29.77 7.86 -6.04
N LYS A 274 28.49 8.18 -5.79
CA LYS A 274 28.07 9.54 -5.46
C LYS A 274 28.68 10.06 -4.15
N ALA A 275 28.76 9.21 -3.12
CA ALA A 275 29.39 9.60 -1.85
C ALA A 275 30.89 9.86 -2.02
N LYS A 276 31.56 9.13 -2.91
CA LYS A 276 32.97 9.32 -3.26
C LYS A 276 33.20 10.63 -4.01
N GLU A 277 32.36 10.94 -4.99
CA GLU A 277 32.37 12.23 -5.71
C GLU A 277 32.15 13.42 -4.76
N ASP A 278 31.23 13.28 -3.80
CA ASP A 278 30.90 14.31 -2.82
C ASP A 278 31.89 14.39 -1.63
N GLY A 279 32.95 13.56 -1.60
CA GLY A 279 33.92 13.51 -0.49
C GLY A 279 33.36 13.00 0.85
N ARG A 280 32.21 12.31 0.84
CA ARG A 280 31.49 11.82 2.04
C ARG A 280 31.94 10.41 2.43
N GLN A 281 33.15 10.30 3.00
CA GLN A 281 33.79 9.02 3.33
C GLN A 281 32.93 8.07 4.18
N VAL A 282 32.27 8.57 5.23
CA VAL A 282 31.42 7.73 6.10
C VAL A 282 30.23 7.11 5.35
N VAL A 283 29.66 7.85 4.39
CA VAL A 283 28.53 7.35 3.57
C VAL A 283 29.04 6.32 2.57
N TYR A 284 30.23 6.54 2.02
CA TYR A 284 30.92 5.58 1.15
C TYR A 284 31.22 4.26 1.89
N ASP A 285 31.84 4.32 3.08
CA ASP A 285 32.20 3.14 3.87
C ASP A 285 30.96 2.32 4.26
N ASN A 286 29.87 3.01 4.63
CA ASN A 286 28.59 2.36 4.92
C ASN A 286 27.96 1.70 3.68
N ALA A 287 28.05 2.33 2.51
CA ALA A 287 27.57 1.74 1.26
C ALA A 287 28.40 0.50 0.87
N MET A 288 29.73 0.57 1.01
CA MET A 288 30.64 -0.56 0.77
C MET A 288 30.40 -1.72 1.74
N SER A 289 30.14 -1.44 3.02
CA SER A 289 29.78 -2.47 4.00
C SER A 289 28.48 -3.20 3.62
N ARG A 290 27.46 -2.47 3.14
CA ARG A 290 26.23 -3.08 2.64
C ARG A 290 26.45 -3.92 1.39
N ILE A 291 27.26 -3.44 0.45
CA ILE A 291 27.64 -4.19 -0.77
C ILE A 291 28.28 -5.51 -0.38
N ALA A 292 29.29 -5.49 0.49
CA ALA A 292 29.97 -6.71 0.97
C ALA A 292 28.99 -7.69 1.64
N GLY A 293 28.02 -7.19 2.41
CA GLY A 293 26.95 -8.00 2.99
C GLY A 293 26.07 -8.67 1.94
N TYR A 294 25.60 -7.92 0.94
CA TYR A 294 24.76 -8.44 -0.14
C TYR A 294 25.51 -9.41 -1.06
N GLU A 295 26.79 -9.16 -1.33
CA GLU A 295 27.64 -10.05 -2.14
C GLU A 295 27.87 -11.39 -1.43
N LYS A 296 28.08 -11.35 -0.11
CA LYS A 296 28.20 -12.57 0.69
C LYS A 296 26.91 -13.39 0.68
N GLU A 297 25.76 -12.75 0.92
CA GLU A 297 24.45 -13.42 0.89
C GLU A 297 24.11 -13.95 -0.51
N LEU A 298 24.50 -13.21 -1.55
CA LEU A 298 24.32 -13.63 -2.94
C LEU A 298 25.15 -14.88 -3.25
N ALA A 299 26.41 -14.91 -2.81
CA ALA A 299 27.29 -16.06 -3.01
C ALA A 299 26.81 -17.31 -2.25
N GLU A 300 26.25 -17.14 -1.05
CA GLU A 300 25.65 -18.25 -0.28
C GLU A 300 24.44 -18.84 -1.01
N ILE A 301 23.54 -18.00 -1.53
CA ILE A 301 22.35 -18.44 -2.27
C ILE A 301 22.70 -19.03 -3.64
N GLU A 302 23.67 -18.46 -4.35
CA GLU A 302 24.11 -18.99 -5.64
C GLU A 302 24.78 -20.37 -5.49
N LYS A 303 25.48 -20.63 -4.37
CA LYS A 303 25.98 -21.98 -4.01
C LYS A 303 24.85 -22.97 -3.71
N GLU A 304 23.81 -22.51 -3.00
CA GLU A 304 22.64 -23.35 -2.72
C GLU A 304 21.91 -23.73 -4.02
N ILE A 305 21.77 -22.80 -4.97
CA ILE A 305 21.14 -23.05 -6.28
C ILE A 305 22.00 -23.97 -7.15
N SER A 306 23.33 -23.85 -7.10
CA SER A 306 24.25 -24.70 -7.89
C SER A 306 24.40 -26.13 -7.34
N GLY A 307 23.81 -26.43 -6.17
CA GLY A 307 23.91 -27.73 -5.52
C GLY A 307 25.25 -27.98 -4.81
N GLU A 308 26.11 -26.96 -4.69
CA GLU A 308 27.31 -27.04 -3.87
C GLU A 308 26.91 -26.98 -2.38
N LYS A 309 27.06 -28.09 -1.66
CA LYS A 309 26.84 -28.10 -0.20
C LYS A 309 27.66 -26.98 0.45
N VAL A 310 26.98 -26.10 1.19
CA VAL A 310 27.62 -25.15 2.09
C VAL A 310 28.30 -25.96 3.19
N SER A 311 29.60 -26.23 3.03
CA SER A 311 30.44 -26.79 4.07
C SER A 311 30.47 -25.79 5.23
N GLY A 312 29.95 -26.21 6.38
CA GLY A 312 30.01 -25.45 7.64
C GLY A 312 31.42 -25.32 8.20
#